data_AF-A0A1H6F6B7-F1
#
_entry.id   AF-A0A1H6F6B7-F1
#
_cell.length_a   1.000
_cell.length_b   1.000
_cell.length_c   1.000
_cell.angle_alpha   90.00
_cell.angle_beta   90.00
_cell.angle_gamma   90.00
#
_symmetry.space_group_name_H-M   'P 1'
#
loop_
_entity.id
_entity.type
_entity.pdbx_description
1 polymer ?
#
loop_
_entity_poly.entity_id
_entity_poly.type
_entity_poly.pdbx_seq_one_letter_code
_entity_poly.pdbx_strand_id
1 'polypeptide(L)'
;MPTEKIANRLFFQRVLLIGLAISLPSFYVYYYFGAAAVVDGVVINPLLLTQAQTAAFWAVLLVHLGFVMSARSTRRSAFSFSPFGNRWLLAGALFSLFTHYHLTYTPALNAIFRTAEFPLEWWVVILPCLLPGFIVLELDKYLRNKWLGNSQEITPP
;
A
#
# COMPACT_ATOMS: atom_id res chain seq x y z
N MET A 1 8.54 27.16 22.67
CA MET A 1 7.78 25.89 22.55
C MET A 1 7.07 25.92 21.20
N PRO A 2 7.15 24.91 20.33
CA PRO A 2 6.48 24.97 19.03
C PRO A 2 4.97 24.84 19.22
N THR A 3 4.22 25.89 18.88
CA THR A 3 2.77 26.04 19.08
C THR A 3 1.96 25.49 17.89
N GLU A 4 2.34 24.35 17.32
CA GLU A 4 1.53 23.69 16.29
C GLU A 4 0.71 22.54 16.87
N LYS A 5 -0.58 22.49 16.51
CA LYS A 5 -1.47 21.38 16.88
C LYS A 5 -0.95 20.09 16.24
N ILE A 6 -0.70 19.05 17.05
CA ILE A 6 -0.24 17.72 16.60
C ILE A 6 -1.17 17.15 15.51
N ALA A 7 -2.48 17.35 15.67
CA ALA A 7 -3.49 17.06 14.65
C ALA A 7 -3.78 18.31 13.80
N ASN A 8 -2.88 18.61 12.87
CA ASN A 8 -3.09 19.67 11.88
C ASN A 8 -3.89 19.13 10.68
N ARG A 9 -4.55 20.00 9.89
CA ARG A 9 -5.29 19.62 8.66
C ARG A 9 -4.44 18.77 7.71
N LEU A 10 -3.15 19.05 7.72
CA LEU A 10 -2.12 18.36 6.98
C LEU A 10 -1.90 16.89 7.39
N PHE A 11 -2.05 16.58 8.67
CA PHE A 11 -2.01 15.21 9.18
C PHE A 11 -3.23 14.42 8.67
N PHE A 12 -4.42 14.99 8.80
CA PHE A 12 -5.66 14.36 8.31
C PHE A 12 -5.64 14.13 6.80
N GLN A 13 -5.14 15.09 6.01
CA GLN A 13 -5.02 14.94 4.57
C GLN A 13 -4.11 13.75 4.19
N ARG A 14 -3.00 13.56 4.90
CA ARG A 14 -2.10 12.43 4.68
C ARG A 14 -2.72 11.10 5.04
N VAL A 15 -3.38 11.03 6.20
CA VAL A 15 -4.08 9.82 6.64
C VAL A 15 -5.15 9.44 5.62
N LEU A 16 -5.92 10.41 5.13
CA LEU A 16 -6.95 10.19 4.12
C LEU A 16 -6.35 9.71 2.79
N LEU A 17 -5.29 10.37 2.30
CA LEU A 17 -4.64 10.00 1.05
C LEU A 17 -4.03 8.60 1.10
N ILE A 18 -3.33 8.25 2.18
CA ILE A 18 -2.75 6.92 2.36
C ILE A 18 -3.86 5.88 2.52
N GLY A 19 -4.92 6.20 3.27
CA GLY A 19 -6.09 5.35 3.41
C GLY A 19 -6.73 5.01 2.07
N LEU A 20 -6.92 6.01 1.20
CA LEU A 20 -7.44 5.81 -0.16
C LEU A 20 -6.47 5.03 -1.05
N ALA A 21 -5.17 5.29 -0.94
CA ALA A 21 -4.14 4.60 -1.68
C ALA A 21 -4.09 3.09 -1.38
N ILE A 22 -4.44 2.70 -0.15
CA ILE A 22 -4.50 1.30 0.27
C ILE A 22 -5.87 0.70 -0.04
N SER A 23 -6.96 1.42 0.26
CA SER A 23 -8.31 0.86 0.17
C SER A 23 -8.74 0.65 -1.28
N LEU A 24 -8.47 1.59 -2.20
CA LEU A 24 -8.94 1.51 -3.58
C LEU A 24 -8.37 0.30 -4.33
N PRO A 25 -7.04 0.06 -4.35
CA PRO A 25 -6.49 -1.10 -5.06
C PRO A 25 -6.87 -2.42 -4.41
N SER A 26 -6.89 -2.47 -3.07
CA SER A 26 -7.20 -3.71 -2.35
C SER A 26 -8.68 -4.10 -2.51
N PHE A 27 -9.57 -3.11 -2.44
CA PHE A 27 -10.99 -3.31 -2.72
C PHE A 27 -11.21 -3.70 -4.18
N TYR A 28 -10.49 -3.08 -5.12
CA TYR A 28 -10.55 -3.44 -6.53
C TYR A 28 -10.14 -4.89 -6.77
N VAL A 29 -9.03 -5.35 -6.20
CA VAL A 29 -8.57 -6.75 -6.29
C VAL A 29 -9.62 -7.70 -5.70
N TYR A 30 -10.14 -7.39 -4.51
CA TYR A 30 -11.20 -8.18 -3.89
C TYR A 30 -12.45 -8.26 -4.77
N TYR A 31 -12.92 -7.13 -5.30
CA TYR A 31 -14.13 -7.08 -6.10
C TYR A 31 -13.93 -7.80 -7.44
N TYR A 32 -12.81 -7.59 -8.11
CA TYR A 32 -12.51 -8.17 -9.41
C TYR A 32 -12.51 -9.71 -9.38
N PHE A 33 -11.90 -10.32 -8.36
CA PHE A 33 -11.85 -11.77 -8.24
C PHE A 33 -13.01 -12.38 -7.43
N GLY A 34 -13.53 -11.63 -6.45
CA GLY A 34 -14.55 -12.11 -5.51
C GLY A 34 -15.99 -11.83 -5.92
N ALA A 35 -16.26 -10.94 -6.87
CA ALA A 35 -17.62 -10.66 -7.31
C ALA A 35 -18.33 -11.89 -7.85
N ALA A 36 -17.62 -12.77 -8.57
CA ALA A 36 -18.18 -14.03 -9.06
C ALA A 36 -18.48 -15.05 -7.94
N ALA A 37 -17.94 -14.86 -6.73
CA ALA A 37 -18.18 -15.75 -5.59
C ALA A 37 -19.50 -15.46 -4.86
N VAL A 38 -20.13 -14.31 -5.12
CA VAL A 38 -21.33 -13.84 -4.42
C VAL A 38 -22.41 -13.45 -5.44
N VAL A 39 -23.55 -14.13 -5.40
CA VAL A 39 -24.71 -13.81 -6.25
C VAL A 39 -25.89 -13.51 -5.33
N ASP A 40 -26.53 -12.35 -5.53
CA ASP A 40 -27.67 -11.87 -4.71
C ASP A 40 -27.39 -11.85 -3.19
N GLY A 41 -26.15 -11.58 -2.80
CA GLY A 41 -25.71 -11.56 -1.40
C GLY A 41 -25.47 -12.94 -0.79
N VAL A 42 -25.64 -14.02 -1.56
CA VAL A 42 -25.36 -15.39 -1.15
C VAL A 42 -24.00 -15.82 -1.67
N VAL A 43 -23.16 -16.37 -0.78
CA VAL A 43 -21.85 -16.92 -1.14
C VAL A 43 -22.06 -18.27 -1.82
N ILE A 44 -21.80 -18.32 -3.14
CA ILE A 44 -21.92 -19.54 -3.94
C ILE A 44 -20.60 -20.30 -4.02
N ASN A 45 -19.46 -19.61 -3.88
CA ASN A 45 -18.13 -20.22 -3.91
C ASN A 45 -17.27 -19.70 -2.75
N PRO A 46 -17.27 -20.38 -1.60
CA PRO A 46 -16.52 -19.92 -0.42
C PRO A 46 -15.01 -19.95 -0.65
N LEU A 47 -14.50 -20.90 -1.45
CA LEU A 47 -13.08 -20.97 -1.77
C LEU A 47 -12.63 -19.75 -2.57
N LEU A 48 -13.37 -19.40 -3.64
CA LEU A 48 -13.06 -18.24 -4.46
C LEU A 48 -13.11 -16.93 -3.65
N LEU A 49 -14.07 -16.84 -2.72
CA LEU A 49 -14.17 -15.70 -1.82
C LEU A 49 -12.92 -15.57 -0.92
N THR A 50 -12.48 -16.67 -0.31
CA THR A 50 -11.26 -16.70 0.51
C THR A 50 -9.99 -16.41 -0.31
N GLN A 51 -9.92 -16.89 -1.55
CA GLN A 51 -8.84 -16.56 -2.48
C GLN A 51 -8.81 -15.06 -2.79
N ALA A 52 -9.97 -14.46 -3.10
CA ALA A 52 -10.08 -13.01 -3.36
C ALA A 52 -9.70 -12.16 -2.14
N GLN A 53 -10.08 -12.60 -0.93
CA GLN A 53 -9.66 -11.97 0.32
C GLN A 53 -8.14 -12.06 0.52
N THR A 54 -7.55 -13.22 0.21
CA THR A 54 -6.10 -13.41 0.30
C THR A 54 -5.36 -12.54 -0.72
N ALA A 55 -5.87 -12.45 -1.95
CA ALA A 55 -5.33 -11.57 -2.99
C ALA A 55 -5.39 -10.08 -2.59
N ALA A 56 -6.51 -9.64 -2.00
CA ALA A 56 -6.64 -8.29 -1.48
C ALA A 56 -5.68 -8.01 -0.31
N PHE A 57 -5.44 -9.00 0.55
CA PHE A 57 -4.44 -8.91 1.62
C PHE A 57 -3.02 -8.72 1.06
N TRP A 58 -2.65 -9.47 0.02
CA TRP A 58 -1.41 -9.25 -0.73
C TRP A 58 -1.33 -7.86 -1.37
N ALA A 59 -2.44 -7.35 -1.93
CA ALA A 59 -2.48 -6.00 -2.49
C ALA A 59 -2.19 -4.93 -1.43
N VAL A 60 -2.77 -5.05 -0.22
CA VAL A 60 -2.48 -4.16 0.92
C VAL A 60 -0.99 -4.18 1.26
N LEU A 61 -0.37 -5.37 1.32
CA LEU A 61 1.06 -5.51 1.60
C LEU A 61 1.91 -4.81 0.55
N LEU A 62 1.59 -4.97 -0.74
CA LEU A 62 2.35 -4.35 -1.82
C LEU A 62 2.22 -2.83 -1.84
N VAL A 63 1.04 -2.28 -1.57
CA VAL A 63 0.87 -0.83 -1.40
C VAL A 63 1.76 -0.32 -0.27
N HIS A 64 1.77 -1.00 0.89
CA HIS A 64 2.63 -0.63 2.01
C HIS A 64 4.12 -0.73 1.65
N LEU A 65 4.51 -1.76 0.91
CA LEU A 65 5.88 -1.93 0.44
C LEU A 65 6.30 -0.76 -0.47
N GLY A 66 5.43 -0.37 -1.42
CA GLY A 66 5.64 0.80 -2.26
C GLY A 66 5.76 2.10 -1.45
N PHE A 67 4.91 2.26 -0.44
CA PHE A 67 4.95 3.41 0.47
C PHE A 67 6.27 3.48 1.26
N VAL A 68 6.71 2.37 1.86
CA VAL A 68 7.96 2.30 2.63
C VAL A 68 9.17 2.63 1.74
N MET A 69 9.17 2.12 0.51
CA MET A 69 10.20 2.44 -0.48
C MET A 69 10.21 3.93 -0.86
N SER A 70 9.05 4.54 -1.07
CA SER A 70 8.93 5.97 -1.42
C SER A 70 9.23 6.90 -0.23
N ALA A 71 8.87 6.50 0.99
CA ALA A 71 9.10 7.25 2.23
C ALA A 71 10.60 7.49 2.46
N ARG A 72 11.43 6.53 2.09
CA ARG A 72 12.89 6.66 2.13
C ARG A 72 13.42 7.70 1.13
N SER A 73 12.73 7.96 0.02
CA SER A 73 13.15 8.90 -1.03
C SER A 73 12.97 10.39 -0.66
N THR A 74 13.14 10.78 0.60
CA THR A 74 12.80 12.14 1.09
C THR A 74 13.88 13.20 0.90
N ARG A 75 15.12 12.87 0.48
CA ARG A 75 16.17 13.89 0.26
C ARG A 75 16.66 14.07 -1.18
N ARG A 76 16.50 13.10 -2.09
CA ARG A 76 16.72 13.22 -3.55
C ARG A 76 15.92 12.15 -4.29
N SER A 77 15.69 12.39 -5.59
CA SER A 77 14.97 11.53 -6.55
C SER A 77 15.16 10.02 -6.29
N ALA A 78 14.05 9.28 -6.32
CA ALA A 78 13.98 7.83 -6.06
C ALA A 78 14.89 7.00 -6.99
N PHE A 79 15.31 7.58 -8.12
CA PHE A 79 16.20 6.97 -9.10
C PHE A 79 17.71 7.14 -8.78
N SER A 80 18.07 7.94 -7.77
CA SER A 80 19.47 8.24 -7.45
C SER A 80 20.03 7.45 -6.27
N PHE A 81 19.21 6.70 -5.52
CA PHE A 81 19.64 6.03 -4.30
C PHE A 81 19.71 4.52 -4.48
N SER A 82 20.84 3.92 -4.08
CA SER A 82 20.97 2.46 -4.04
C SER A 82 19.87 1.85 -3.14
N PRO A 83 19.03 0.94 -3.67
CA PRO A 83 17.96 0.31 -2.91
C PRO A 83 18.47 -0.41 -1.65
N PHE A 84 19.77 -0.73 -1.59
CA PHE A 84 20.42 -1.48 -0.50
C PHE A 84 20.96 -0.66 0.67
N GLY A 85 20.85 0.67 0.64
CA GLY A 85 21.47 1.52 1.69
C GLY A 85 20.88 1.39 3.11
N ASN A 86 19.66 0.86 3.30
CA ASN A 86 19.11 0.56 4.63
C ASN A 86 18.72 -0.92 4.74
N ARG A 87 19.68 -1.72 5.22
CA ARG A 87 19.52 -3.17 5.43
C ARG A 87 18.37 -3.54 6.37
N TRP A 88 18.05 -2.71 7.36
CA TRP A 88 16.96 -2.99 8.31
C TRP A 88 15.58 -2.82 7.68
N LEU A 89 15.43 -1.79 6.83
CA LEU A 89 14.18 -1.58 6.08
C LEU A 89 13.96 -2.71 5.06
N LEU A 90 15.02 -3.12 4.35
CA LEU A 90 14.94 -4.27 3.45
C LEU A 90 14.67 -5.58 4.19
N ALA A 91 15.31 -5.79 5.34
CA ALA A 91 15.05 -6.96 6.17
C ALA A 91 13.59 -7.01 6.64
N GLY A 92 13.03 -5.87 7.06
CA GLY A 92 11.61 -5.76 7.41
C GLY A 92 10.69 -6.07 6.23
N ALA A 93 10.95 -5.49 5.05
CA ALA A 93 10.18 -5.77 3.83
C ALA A 93 10.23 -7.25 3.42
N LEU A 94 11.43 -7.83 3.42
CA LEU A 94 11.63 -9.26 3.11
C LEU A 94 10.94 -10.15 4.14
N PHE A 95 11.00 -9.79 5.42
CA PHE A 95 10.30 -10.51 6.48
C PHE A 95 8.78 -10.47 6.31
N SER A 96 8.22 -9.32 5.93
CA SER A 96 6.78 -9.20 5.64
C SER A 96 6.34 -10.06 4.45
N LEU A 97 7.13 -10.07 3.37
CA LEU A 97 6.90 -10.93 2.20
C LEU A 97 7.01 -12.41 2.56
N PHE A 98 8.05 -12.78 3.30
CA PHE A 98 8.28 -14.15 3.76
C PHE A 98 7.11 -14.65 4.63
N THR A 99 6.65 -13.81 5.55
CA THR A 99 5.52 -14.13 6.42
C THR A 99 4.24 -14.33 5.59
N HIS A 100 3.93 -13.42 4.66
CA HIS A 100 2.75 -13.56 3.80
C HIS A 100 2.81 -14.78 2.90
N TYR A 101 4.00 -15.10 2.37
CA TYR A 101 4.21 -16.31 1.60
C TYR A 101 3.88 -17.55 2.43
N HIS A 102 4.41 -17.66 3.65
CA HIS A 102 4.11 -18.79 4.54
C HIS A 102 2.63 -18.84 4.91
N LEU A 103 2.01 -17.69 5.18
CA LEU A 103 0.58 -17.58 5.45
C LEU A 103 -0.31 -17.98 4.27
N THR A 104 0.19 -18.03 3.04
CA THR A 104 -0.62 -18.36 1.84
C THR A 104 -0.41 -19.81 1.40
N TYR A 105 0.81 -20.32 1.54
CA TYR A 105 1.20 -21.64 1.00
C TYR A 105 1.34 -22.73 2.06
N THR A 106 1.14 -22.41 3.35
CA THR A 106 1.21 -23.42 4.42
C THR A 106 -0.20 -23.80 4.87
N PRO A 107 -0.67 -25.04 4.62
CA PRO A 107 -2.06 -25.45 4.90
C PRO A 107 -2.49 -25.25 6.37
N ALA A 108 -1.59 -25.49 7.33
CA ALA A 108 -1.86 -25.27 8.74
C ALA A 108 -2.11 -23.78 9.08
N LEU A 109 -1.36 -22.88 8.44
CA LEU A 109 -1.54 -21.43 8.62
C LEU A 109 -2.79 -20.96 7.87
N ASN A 110 -3.07 -21.52 6.69
CA ASN A 110 -4.27 -21.21 5.92
C ASN A 110 -5.54 -21.45 6.73
N ALA A 111 -5.62 -22.56 7.47
CA ALA A 111 -6.77 -22.87 8.31
C ALA A 111 -6.94 -21.88 9.48
N ILE A 112 -5.83 -21.44 10.09
CA ILE A 112 -5.84 -20.52 11.24
C ILE A 112 -6.19 -19.09 10.81
N PHE A 113 -5.54 -18.61 9.74
CA PHE A 113 -5.66 -17.24 9.26
C PHE A 113 -6.75 -17.06 8.20
N ARG A 114 -7.43 -18.15 7.82
CA ARG A 114 -8.49 -18.17 6.79
C ARG A 114 -8.00 -17.58 5.47
N THR A 115 -6.83 -18.02 5.03
CA THR A 115 -6.25 -17.69 3.73
C THR A 115 -6.33 -18.89 2.80
N ALA A 116 -6.25 -18.65 1.49
CA ALA A 116 -6.24 -19.70 0.48
C ALA A 116 -5.19 -19.40 -0.58
N GLU A 117 -4.56 -20.45 -1.10
CA GLU A 117 -3.72 -20.36 -2.29
C GLU A 117 -4.58 -19.93 -3.48
N PHE A 118 -4.07 -19.02 -4.29
CA PHE A 118 -4.76 -18.49 -5.46
C PHE A 118 -3.93 -18.67 -6.74
N PRO A 119 -4.55 -18.68 -7.92
CA PRO A 119 -3.87 -18.88 -9.19
C PRO A 119 -2.77 -17.85 -9.47
N LEU A 120 -1.66 -18.29 -10.08
CA LEU A 120 -0.50 -17.44 -10.35
C LEU A 120 -0.83 -16.27 -11.31
N GLU A 121 -1.83 -16.44 -12.16
CA GLU A 121 -2.29 -15.43 -13.12
C GLU A 121 -2.83 -14.16 -12.45
N TRP A 122 -3.29 -14.24 -11.19
CA TRP A 122 -3.83 -13.10 -10.45
C TRP A 122 -2.75 -12.07 -10.10
N TRP A 123 -1.48 -12.49 -10.07
CA TRP A 123 -0.35 -11.59 -9.81
C TRP A 123 -0.24 -10.45 -10.82
N VAL A 124 -0.75 -10.61 -12.03
CA VAL A 124 -0.80 -9.54 -13.04
C VAL A 124 -1.63 -8.34 -12.55
N VAL A 125 -2.65 -8.58 -11.72
CA VAL A 125 -3.50 -7.54 -11.11
C VAL A 125 -2.94 -7.10 -9.75
N ILE A 126 -2.33 -8.01 -8.99
CA ILE A 126 -1.82 -7.73 -7.64
C ILE A 126 -0.51 -6.93 -7.68
N LEU A 127 0.46 -7.30 -8.53
CA LEU A 127 1.78 -6.63 -8.58
C LEU A 127 1.70 -5.11 -8.86
N PRO A 128 0.83 -4.63 -9.78
CA PRO A 128 0.63 -3.19 -9.98
C PRO A 128 0.15 -2.42 -8.74
N CYS A 129 -0.41 -3.09 -7.72
CA CYS A 129 -0.79 -2.44 -6.46
C CYS A 129 0.41 -1.86 -5.68
N LEU A 130 1.65 -2.14 -6.08
CA LEU A 130 2.82 -1.45 -5.53
C LEU A 130 2.87 0.03 -5.92
N LEU A 131 2.35 0.39 -7.12
CA LEU A 131 2.47 1.72 -7.70
C LEU A 131 1.71 2.82 -6.92
N PRO A 132 0.45 2.62 -6.48
CA PRO A 132 -0.28 3.62 -5.70
C PRO A 132 0.48 4.10 -4.45
N GLY A 133 1.16 3.18 -3.75
CA GLY A 133 1.97 3.52 -2.57
C GLY A 133 3.13 4.46 -2.90
N PHE A 134 3.70 4.33 -4.10
CA PHE A 134 4.77 5.19 -4.59
C PHE A 134 4.24 6.57 -5.01
N ILE A 135 3.18 6.58 -5.84
CA ILE A 135 2.59 7.78 -6.45
C ILE A 135 2.03 8.74 -5.40
N VAL A 136 1.30 8.23 -4.41
CA VAL A 136 0.62 9.08 -3.41
C VAL A 136 1.62 9.91 -2.61
N LEU A 137 2.78 9.35 -2.28
CA LEU A 137 3.79 10.08 -1.55
C LEU A 137 4.57 11.07 -2.43
N GLU A 138 4.86 10.72 -3.68
CA GLU A 138 5.45 11.68 -4.62
C GLU A 138 4.51 12.87 -4.88
N LEU A 139 3.21 12.60 -4.97
CA LEU A 139 2.20 13.65 -5.09
C LEU A 139 2.13 14.53 -3.84
N ASP A 140 2.18 13.98 -2.62
CA ASP A 140 2.28 14.77 -1.36
C ASP A 140 3.53 15.67 -1.39
N LYS A 141 4.69 15.13 -1.81
CA LYS A 141 5.93 15.91 -1.92
C LYS A 141 5.82 17.02 -2.97
N TYR A 142 5.27 16.72 -4.14
CA TYR A 142 5.12 17.68 -5.24
C TYR A 142 4.16 18.83 -4.86
N LEU A 143 2.99 18.49 -4.31
CA LEU A 143 2.00 19.48 -3.87
C LEU A 143 2.57 20.39 -2.78
N ARG A 144 3.38 19.85 -1.85
CA ARG A 144 4.05 20.64 -0.81
C ARG A 144 5.10 21.58 -1.37
N ASN A 145 5.95 21.12 -2.27
CA ASN A 145 6.97 21.98 -2.89
C ASN A 145 6.32 23.13 -3.66
N LYS A 146 5.18 22.90 -4.31
CA LYS A 146 4.42 23.94 -4.99
C LYS A 146 3.74 24.92 -4.03
N TRP A 147 3.22 24.44 -2.90
CA TRP A 147 2.53 25.29 -1.92
C TRP A 147 3.49 26.12 -1.05
N LEU A 148 4.64 25.56 -0.66
CA LEU A 148 5.69 26.28 0.08
C LEU A 148 6.51 27.23 -0.81
N GLY A 149 6.63 26.94 -2.12
CA GLY A 149 7.24 27.85 -3.10
C GLY A 149 6.51 29.18 -3.26
N ASN A 150 5.23 29.25 -2.90
CA ASN A 150 4.41 30.47 -2.97
C ASN A 150 4.53 31.38 -1.72
N SER A 151 5.30 31.00 -0.69
CA SER A 151 5.45 31.79 0.55
C SER A 151 6.75 32.59 0.64
N GLN A 152 7.62 32.55 -0.39
CA GLN A 152 8.89 33.30 -0.44
C GLN A 152 8.79 34.61 -1.25
N GLU A 153 7.62 34.95 -1.80
CA GLU A 153 7.44 36.13 -2.66
C GLU A 153 6.88 37.37 -1.92
N ILE A 154 6.71 37.31 -0.59
CA ILE A 154 6.18 38.41 0.22
C ILE A 154 7.19 38.83 1.29
N THR A 155 8.31 39.40 0.84
CA THR A 155 9.10 40.36 1.63
C THR A 155 9.48 41.51 0.69
N PRO A 156 8.78 42.65 0.72
CA PRO A 156 9.26 43.84 0.03
C PRO A 156 10.51 44.42 0.75
N PRO A 157 11.36 45.15 0.02
CA PRO A 157 12.63 45.71 0.50
C PRO A 157 12.45 46.79 1.58
#